data_AF-B8BZ71-F1
#
_entry.id   AF-B8BZ71-F1
#
_cell.length_a   1.000
_cell.length_b   1.000
_cell.length_c   1.000
_cell.angle_alpha   90.00
_cell.angle_beta   90.00
_cell.angle_gamma   90.00
#
_symmetry.space_group_name_H-M   'P 1'
#
loop_
_entity.id
_entity.type
_entity.pdbx_description
1 polymer ?
#
loop_
_entity_poly.entity_id
_entity_poly.type
_entity_poly.pdbx_seq_one_letter_code
_entity_poly.pdbx_strand_id
1 'polypeptide(L)'
;MVCAFPLEDERDDLEDWFQCFRMQMNLRQMQKKADEQTMDLVVMILDEEDDEAAVDAFEHSKNGRRRYLSQSSMFGGLYTPTSSSDETSTKQSTPEKPIIIGGAAVEYYQESRVGLLSYVVLHSDFRGRGLAKYLHEEALSRLEILANTYGTPLPSTPLMQAVFAETNTAAAGDVTPEQSLLRHKSLYNLGYRLVNFPYAQPPLSTEDVDASFDELVLLVYFPFTSDSLPLSNEEQQSTVYDDTTTVQTMKRFCSWYKSQSKDNNNRDTVQMDVSIPFDYVEDFYNSVFGYENGNNFEEDVVESIPDYHTAKYYQLAHWFTRVLKGSSSDGLADVSLNGPPWEDCKDALRLELKGWQHAND
;
A
#
# COMPACT_ATOMS: atom_id res chain seq x y z
N MET A 1 -0.53 -13.38 20.84
CA MET A 1 -0.99 -11.99 21.06
C MET A 1 -0.05 -10.98 20.35
N VAL A 2 -0.19 -10.86 19.03
CA VAL A 2 0.42 -9.78 18.24
C VAL A 2 -0.45 -8.55 18.46
N CYS A 3 0.15 -7.42 18.87
CA CYS A 3 -0.58 -6.24 19.31
C CYS A 3 -1.59 -5.78 18.24
N ALA A 4 -2.88 -5.86 18.59
CA ALA A 4 -3.78 -4.78 18.24
C ALA A 4 -3.11 -3.50 18.77
N PHE A 5 -2.84 -2.58 17.86
CA PHE A 5 -2.10 -1.35 18.11
C PHE A 5 -2.56 -0.63 19.40
N PRO A 6 -1.65 -0.01 20.16
CA PRO A 6 -2.02 0.82 21.31
C PRO A 6 -2.93 1.99 20.88
N LEU A 7 -3.72 2.50 21.83
CA LEU A 7 -4.69 3.58 21.64
C LEU A 7 -3.96 4.91 21.30
N GLU A 8 -4.66 5.80 20.59
CA GLU A 8 -4.08 7.01 19.94
C GLU A 8 -3.29 7.97 20.84
N ASP A 9 -3.49 7.96 22.15
CA ASP A 9 -2.70 8.77 23.08
C ASP A 9 -1.21 8.33 23.13
N GLU A 10 -0.89 7.17 22.54
CA GLU A 10 0.45 6.58 22.43
C GLU A 10 0.94 6.41 20.96
N ARG A 11 0.15 6.75 19.92
CA ARG A 11 0.40 6.33 18.51
C ARG A 11 1.37 7.15 17.66
N ASP A 12 1.81 8.33 18.09
CA ASP A 12 2.49 9.29 17.19
C ASP A 12 4.03 9.31 17.31
N ASP A 13 4.63 8.50 18.19
CA ASP A 13 6.08 8.47 18.28
C ASP A 13 6.69 7.53 17.21
N LEU A 14 7.70 8.06 16.50
CA LEU A 14 8.44 7.29 15.49
C LEU A 14 9.12 6.06 16.10
N GLU A 15 9.34 6.04 17.41
CA GLU A 15 10.07 4.99 18.13
C GLU A 15 9.22 3.72 18.28
N ASP A 16 7.93 3.84 18.59
CA ASP A 16 6.96 2.76 18.64
C ASP A 16 6.78 2.14 17.26
N TRP A 17 6.80 2.96 16.22
CA TRP A 17 6.82 2.47 14.85
C TRP A 17 8.07 1.61 14.57
N PHE A 18 9.25 2.08 14.99
CA PHE A 18 10.47 1.27 14.89
C PHE A 18 10.41 0.00 15.73
N GLN A 19 9.79 0.02 16.91
CA GLN A 19 9.64 -1.18 17.74
C GLN A 19 8.69 -2.21 17.13
N CYS A 20 7.50 -1.79 16.69
CA CYS A 20 6.55 -2.66 15.99
C CYS A 20 7.19 -3.28 14.74
N PHE A 21 7.92 -2.47 13.98
CA PHE A 21 8.63 -2.93 12.79
C PHE A 21 9.75 -3.93 13.14
N ARG A 22 10.58 -3.63 14.15
CA ARG A 22 11.60 -4.57 14.64
C ARG A 22 11.00 -5.89 15.07
N MET A 23 9.85 -5.86 15.73
CA MET A 23 9.13 -7.07 16.15
C MET A 23 8.62 -7.88 14.96
N GLN A 24 7.98 -7.25 13.98
CA GLN A 24 7.54 -7.93 12.74
C GLN A 24 8.73 -8.47 11.93
N MET A 25 9.81 -7.71 11.80
CA MET A 25 11.05 -8.16 11.18
C MET A 25 11.66 -9.35 11.93
N ASN A 26 11.68 -9.33 13.26
CA ASN A 26 12.18 -10.44 14.05
C ASN A 26 11.29 -11.68 13.92
N LEU A 27 9.96 -11.53 13.89
CA LEU A 27 9.03 -12.63 13.64
C LEU A 27 9.28 -13.26 12.26
N ARG A 28 9.40 -12.45 11.21
CA ARG A 28 9.70 -12.91 9.85
C ARG A 28 11.10 -13.51 9.72
N GLN A 29 12.10 -12.95 10.41
CA GLN A 29 13.45 -13.53 10.48
C GLN A 29 13.49 -14.84 11.26
N MET A 30 12.64 -15.02 12.28
CA MET A 30 12.50 -16.26 13.02
C MET A 30 11.76 -17.33 12.21
N GLN A 31 10.85 -16.94 11.31
CA GLN A 31 10.18 -17.82 10.33
C GLN A 31 11.11 -18.31 9.19
N LYS A 32 12.44 -18.13 9.33
CA LYS A 32 13.52 -18.52 8.40
C LYS A 32 13.36 -19.92 7.80
N LYS A 33 12.66 -20.00 6.67
CA LYS A 33 13.20 -20.62 5.47
C LYS A 33 13.62 -19.52 4.52
N ALA A 34 14.60 -19.80 3.69
CA ALA A 34 15.44 -18.85 2.95
C ALA A 34 14.73 -18.07 1.82
N ASP A 35 13.43 -17.86 1.92
CA ASP A 35 12.63 -17.27 0.85
C ASP A 35 12.55 -15.75 1.05
N GLU A 36 13.30 -15.09 0.17
CA GLU A 36 13.10 -13.76 -0.42
C GLU A 36 12.29 -12.76 0.41
N GLN A 37 12.99 -11.85 1.09
CA GLN A 37 12.37 -10.70 1.73
C GLN A 37 11.74 -9.79 0.67
N THR A 38 10.42 -9.79 0.59
CA THR A 38 9.67 -8.94 -0.34
C THR A 38 9.23 -7.59 0.26
N MET A 39 9.73 -7.25 1.44
CA MET A 39 9.44 -5.99 2.12
C MET A 39 10.67 -5.08 2.11
N ASP A 40 10.47 -3.78 1.86
CA ASP A 40 11.53 -2.78 1.95
C ASP A 40 11.08 -1.55 2.76
N LEU A 41 12.06 -0.83 3.29
CA LEU A 41 11.87 0.35 4.14
C LEU A 41 12.55 1.57 3.52
N VAL A 42 11.77 2.64 3.37
CA VAL A 42 12.26 3.96 3.00
C VAL A 42 12.28 4.83 4.24
N VAL A 43 13.43 5.42 4.55
CA VAL A 43 13.60 6.34 5.68
C VAL A 43 14.05 7.70 5.16
N MET A 44 13.37 8.76 5.63
CA MET A 44 13.74 10.14 5.33
C MET A 44 14.50 10.73 6.52
N ILE A 45 15.71 11.19 6.24
CA ILE A 45 16.66 11.70 7.24
C ILE A 45 16.93 13.19 6.96
N LEU A 46 17.00 14.00 8.01
CA LEU A 46 17.60 15.32 7.98
C LEU A 46 19.00 15.27 8.56
N ASP A 47 19.92 15.87 7.82
CA ASP A 47 21.26 16.19 8.29
C ASP A 47 21.22 17.62 8.86
N GLU A 48 21.63 17.83 10.12
CA GLU A 48 21.51 19.12 10.83
C GLU A 48 22.32 20.27 10.18
N GLU A 49 23.24 19.98 9.23
CA GLU A 49 23.92 21.03 8.46
C GLU A 49 22.95 21.89 7.60
N ASP A 50 21.70 21.44 7.43
CA ASP A 50 20.66 22.12 6.66
C ASP A 50 19.57 22.82 7.50
N ASP A 51 19.62 22.80 8.84
CA ASP A 51 18.48 23.20 9.67
C ASP A 51 18.15 24.72 9.61
N GLU A 52 19.15 25.59 9.49
CA GLU A 52 18.91 27.03 9.28
C GLU A 52 18.54 27.37 7.82
N ALA A 53 18.93 26.54 6.84
CA ALA A 53 18.72 26.82 5.41
C ALA A 53 17.40 26.23 4.87
N ALA A 54 16.95 25.08 5.38
CA ALA A 54 15.76 24.37 4.93
C ALA A 54 14.46 25.08 5.32
N VAL A 55 14.44 25.75 6.49
CA VAL A 55 13.30 26.53 6.97
C VAL A 55 13.13 27.81 6.12
N ASP A 56 14.23 28.51 5.81
CA ASP A 56 14.22 29.74 5.01
C ASP A 56 13.98 29.50 3.51
N ALA A 57 14.45 28.38 2.96
CA ALA A 57 14.26 28.02 1.55
C ALA A 57 12.79 27.72 1.20
N PHE A 58 12.01 27.22 2.16
CA PHE A 58 10.61 26.88 1.95
C PHE A 58 9.68 28.10 1.93
N GLU A 59 9.93 29.10 2.78
CA GLU A 59 9.14 30.35 2.75
C GLU A 59 9.34 31.15 1.47
N HIS A 60 10.54 31.11 0.88
CA HIS A 60 10.86 31.83 -0.36
C HIS A 60 10.41 31.12 -1.66
N SER A 61 10.00 29.85 -1.59
CA SER A 61 9.52 29.05 -2.73
C SER A 61 8.11 29.42 -3.20
N LYS A 62 7.32 30.14 -2.37
CA LYS A 62 6.00 30.68 -2.76
C LYS A 62 6.07 31.71 -3.91
N ASN A 63 7.27 32.20 -4.27
CA ASN A 63 7.49 33.19 -5.33
C ASN A 63 7.93 32.60 -6.70
N GLY A 64 7.66 31.33 -6.98
CA GLY A 64 7.69 30.81 -8.36
C GLY A 64 9.09 30.62 -8.98
N ARG A 65 10.15 30.57 -8.17
CA ARG A 65 11.47 30.09 -8.61
C ARG A 65 11.77 28.77 -7.90
N ARG A 66 11.70 27.66 -8.64
CA ARG A 66 12.23 26.35 -8.22
C ARG A 66 13.70 26.50 -7.86
N ARG A 67 14.00 26.54 -6.56
CA ARG A 67 15.33 26.17 -6.06
C ARG A 67 15.29 24.66 -5.78
N TYR A 68 16.31 23.97 -6.27
CA TYR A 68 16.58 22.58 -5.92
C TYR A 68 16.83 22.54 -4.41
N LEU A 69 16.07 21.73 -3.67
CA LEU A 69 16.46 21.27 -2.34
C LEU A 69 17.86 20.65 -2.49
N SER A 70 18.86 21.33 -1.94
CA SER A 70 20.20 20.78 -1.81
C SER A 70 20.13 19.77 -0.66
N GLN A 71 20.21 18.49 -1.02
CA GLN A 71 20.61 17.36 -0.17
C GLN A 71 19.80 17.02 1.11
N SER A 72 18.48 16.80 0.99
CA SER A 72 17.87 15.76 1.86
C SER A 72 18.28 14.39 1.32
N SER A 73 18.99 13.59 2.13
CA SER A 73 19.40 12.24 1.75
C SER A 73 18.27 11.25 2.06
N MET A 74 17.61 10.75 1.01
CA MET A 74 16.71 9.59 1.15
C MET A 74 17.54 8.32 1.07
N PHE A 75 17.55 7.56 2.16
CA PHE A 75 18.18 6.25 2.20
C PHE A 75 17.09 5.18 2.16
N GLY A 76 17.14 4.31 1.16
CA GLY A 76 16.44 3.03 1.21
C GLY A 76 17.42 1.93 1.56
N GLY A 77 17.12 1.24 2.66
CA GLY A 77 17.97 0.22 3.24
C GLY A 77 17.77 0.12 4.75
N LEU A 78 17.94 -1.10 5.28
CA LEU A 78 17.94 -1.39 6.71
C LEU A 78 18.94 -0.49 7.44
N TYR A 79 18.45 0.51 8.17
CA TYR A 79 19.28 1.29 9.08
C TYR A 79 19.69 0.39 10.25
N THR A 80 20.90 -0.17 10.19
CA THR A 80 21.54 -0.78 11.35
C THR A 80 22.35 0.30 12.05
N PRO A 81 21.95 0.79 13.24
CA PRO A 81 22.77 1.71 14.00
C PRO A 81 24.11 1.01 14.30
N THR A 82 25.21 1.58 13.81
CA THR A 82 26.55 1.06 14.06
C THR A 82 26.85 1.14 15.55
N SER A 83 26.80 0.00 16.24
CA SER A 83 27.32 -0.15 17.60
C SER A 83 28.85 -0.15 17.55
N SER A 84 29.48 1.03 17.50
CA SER A 84 30.94 1.13 17.61
C SER A 84 31.34 1.22 19.09
N SER A 85 31.68 0.07 19.67
CA SER A 85 32.52 -0.02 20.86
C SER A 85 33.99 0.05 20.42
N ASP A 86 34.58 1.23 20.42
CA ASP A 86 36.04 1.35 20.52
C ASP A 86 36.43 2.71 21.12
N GLU A 87 36.77 2.68 22.41
CA GLU A 87 37.30 3.80 23.16
C GLU A 87 38.80 3.94 22.88
N THR A 88 39.20 4.81 21.94
CA THR A 88 40.53 5.45 22.02
C THR A 88 40.49 6.91 21.55
N SER A 89 40.30 7.78 22.54
CA SER A 89 40.71 9.18 22.64
C SER A 89 41.47 9.82 21.46
N THR A 90 40.73 10.51 20.61
CA THR A 90 41.10 11.84 20.07
C THR A 90 39.81 12.68 19.99
N LYS A 91 39.87 13.97 20.35
CA LYS A 91 38.71 14.88 20.32
C LYS A 91 38.25 15.11 18.87
N GLN A 92 37.53 14.15 18.31
CA GLN A 92 36.67 14.33 17.15
C GLN A 92 35.29 14.75 17.67
N SER A 93 34.72 15.78 17.05
CA SER A 93 33.30 16.09 17.17
C SER A 93 32.53 14.79 17.00
N THR A 94 31.78 14.39 18.02
CA THR A 94 30.83 13.27 17.90
C THR A 94 29.94 13.61 16.71
N PRO A 95 29.91 12.80 15.63
CA PRO A 95 29.00 13.05 14.53
C PRO A 95 27.59 13.09 15.13
N GLU A 96 26.92 14.23 14.96
CA GLU A 96 25.55 14.41 15.43
C GLU A 96 24.65 13.35 14.80
N LYS A 97 23.73 12.83 15.61
CA LYS A 97 22.92 11.67 15.25
C LYS A 97 21.90 12.13 14.18
N PRO A 98 21.79 11.43 13.04
CA PRO A 98 20.83 11.77 12.00
C PRO A 98 19.40 11.80 12.57
N ILE A 99 18.60 12.80 12.17
CA ILE A 99 17.22 12.96 12.62
C ILE A 99 16.29 12.31 11.58
N ILE A 100 15.54 11.30 11.98
CA ILE A 100 14.55 10.66 11.12
C ILE A 100 13.25 11.47 11.18
N ILE A 101 12.80 11.97 10.04
CA ILE A 101 11.60 12.83 9.94
C ILE A 101 10.41 12.14 9.29
N GLY A 102 10.59 10.93 8.79
CA GLY A 102 9.53 10.13 8.21
C GLY A 102 10.00 8.79 7.68
N GLY A 103 9.04 7.95 7.33
CA GLY A 103 9.32 6.64 6.77
C GLY A 103 8.12 6.05 6.03
N ALA A 104 8.41 5.17 5.08
CA ALA A 104 7.40 4.38 4.39
C ALA A 104 7.85 2.92 4.33
N ALA A 105 6.90 2.00 4.49
CA ALA A 105 7.11 0.58 4.34
C ALA A 105 6.29 0.07 3.16
N VAL A 106 6.93 -0.75 2.34
CA VAL A 106 6.30 -1.34 1.15
C VAL A 106 6.53 -2.84 1.10
N GLU A 107 5.54 -3.56 0.60
CA GLU A 107 5.56 -5.02 0.47
C GLU A 107 5.22 -5.40 -0.97
N TYR A 108 5.95 -6.35 -1.54
CA TYR A 108 5.67 -6.90 -2.86
C TYR A 108 5.17 -8.35 -2.74
N TYR A 109 4.02 -8.61 -3.31
CA TYR A 109 3.36 -9.90 -3.29
C TYR A 109 3.62 -10.58 -4.64
N GLN A 110 4.43 -11.65 -4.62
CA GLN A 110 5.06 -12.18 -5.84
C GLN A 110 4.07 -12.90 -6.75
N GLU A 111 3.17 -13.71 -6.18
CA GLU A 111 2.21 -14.55 -6.93
C GLU A 111 1.17 -13.65 -7.62
N SER A 112 0.64 -12.68 -6.88
CA SER A 112 -0.31 -11.68 -7.35
C SER A 112 0.35 -10.53 -8.14
N ARG A 113 1.68 -10.37 -8.04
CA ARG A 113 2.45 -9.27 -8.65
C ARG A 113 1.92 -7.89 -8.27
N VAL A 114 1.59 -7.67 -7.00
CA VAL A 114 1.12 -6.37 -6.52
C VAL A 114 2.05 -5.78 -5.46
N GLY A 115 2.15 -4.47 -5.44
CA GLY A 115 2.77 -3.74 -4.34
C GLY A 115 1.72 -3.33 -3.30
N LEU A 116 2.12 -3.23 -2.04
CA LEU A 116 1.35 -2.67 -0.95
C LEU A 116 2.16 -1.54 -0.32
N LEU A 117 1.56 -0.36 -0.19
CA LEU A 117 2.05 0.69 0.71
C LEU A 117 1.45 0.43 2.09
N SER A 118 2.18 -0.31 2.92
CA SER A 118 1.70 -0.72 4.24
C SER A 118 1.71 0.44 5.23
N TYR A 119 2.74 1.28 5.19
CA TYR A 119 2.87 2.44 6.08
C TYR A 119 3.47 3.64 5.36
N VAL A 120 2.99 4.83 5.72
CA VAL A 120 3.63 6.10 5.38
C VAL A 120 3.40 7.09 6.54
N VAL A 121 4.48 7.62 7.10
CA VAL A 121 4.43 8.52 8.26
C VAL A 121 5.43 9.64 8.11
N LEU A 122 5.04 10.81 8.62
CA LEU A 122 5.91 11.97 8.81
C LEU A 122 5.78 12.43 10.26
N HIS A 123 6.91 12.84 10.83
CA HIS A 123 6.94 13.56 12.09
C HIS A 123 6.08 14.83 12.00
N SER A 124 5.35 15.15 13.07
CA SER A 124 4.32 16.22 13.10
C SER A 124 4.82 17.56 12.56
N ASP A 125 6.04 17.94 12.92
CA ASP A 125 6.65 19.24 12.60
C ASP A 125 6.99 19.41 11.11
N PHE A 126 7.00 18.30 10.38
CA PHE A 126 7.33 18.21 8.96
C PHE A 126 6.10 17.92 8.08
N ARG A 127 4.91 17.75 8.68
CA ARG A 127 3.64 17.60 7.96
C ARG A 127 3.27 18.90 7.23
N GLY A 128 2.48 18.79 6.16
CA GLY A 128 2.02 19.96 5.37
C GLY A 128 3.07 20.60 4.45
N ARG A 129 4.32 20.08 4.43
CA ARG A 129 5.42 20.59 3.59
C ARG A 129 5.57 19.87 2.24
N GLY A 130 4.64 18.98 1.89
CA GLY A 130 4.71 18.18 0.65
C GLY A 130 5.71 17.02 0.69
N LEU A 131 6.37 16.78 1.81
CA LEU A 131 7.37 15.70 1.97
C LEU A 131 6.79 14.30 1.79
N ALA A 132 5.50 14.10 2.09
CA ALA A 132 4.83 12.82 1.91
C ALA A 132 4.83 12.37 0.44
N LYS A 133 4.78 13.32 -0.50
CA LYS A 133 4.85 13.02 -1.92
C LYS A 133 6.23 12.47 -2.33
N TYR A 134 7.31 13.09 -1.84
CA TYR A 134 8.67 12.61 -2.11
C TYR A 134 8.92 11.23 -1.51
N LEU A 135 8.47 11.02 -0.27
CA LEU A 135 8.56 9.74 0.41
C LEU A 135 7.77 8.65 -0.34
N HIS A 136 6.58 9.00 -0.84
CA HIS A 136 5.74 8.11 -1.64
C HIS A 136 6.36 7.77 -3.00
N GLU A 137 6.94 8.74 -3.70
CA GLU A 137 7.64 8.52 -4.98
C GLU A 137 8.83 7.55 -4.79
N GLU A 138 9.60 7.69 -3.70
CA GLU A 138 10.66 6.74 -3.36
C GLU A 138 10.11 5.36 -2.98
N ALA A 139 8.99 5.29 -2.24
CA ALA A 139 8.32 4.03 -1.93
C ALA A 139 7.88 3.27 -3.20
N LEU A 140 7.33 3.97 -4.20
CA LEU A 140 6.99 3.40 -5.50
C LEU A 140 8.23 2.90 -6.25
N SER A 141 9.35 3.64 -6.20
CA SER A 141 10.63 3.22 -6.76
C SER A 141 11.13 1.90 -6.12
N ARG A 142 10.98 1.75 -4.79
CA ARG A 142 11.32 0.50 -4.09
C ARG A 142 10.44 -0.67 -4.50
N LEU A 143 9.14 -0.46 -4.67
CA LEU A 143 8.26 -1.49 -5.23
C LEU A 143 8.68 -1.92 -6.64
N GLU A 144 9.11 -1.00 -7.51
CA GLU A 144 9.67 -1.36 -8.82
C GLU A 144 10.95 -2.21 -8.68
N ILE A 145 11.84 -1.88 -7.75
CA ILE A 145 13.06 -2.67 -7.49
C ILE A 145 12.71 -4.08 -6.99
N LEU A 146 11.78 -4.18 -6.04
CA LEU A 146 11.30 -5.47 -5.52
C LEU A 146 10.67 -6.31 -6.64
N ALA A 147 9.79 -5.72 -7.45
CA ALA A 147 9.16 -6.41 -8.58
C ALA A 147 10.18 -6.88 -9.64
N ASN A 148 11.25 -6.11 -9.88
CA ASN A 148 12.33 -6.55 -10.79
C ASN A 148 13.24 -7.63 -10.18
N THR A 149 13.38 -7.66 -8.86
CA THR A 149 14.25 -8.60 -8.16
C THR A 149 13.57 -9.94 -7.95
N TYR A 150 12.29 -9.92 -7.59
CA TYR A 150 11.52 -11.08 -7.12
C TYR A 150 10.33 -11.43 -8.02
N GLY A 151 9.94 -10.54 -8.93
CA GLY A 151 8.82 -10.80 -9.83
C GLY A 151 9.18 -11.87 -10.86
N THR A 152 8.27 -12.83 -11.05
CA THR A 152 8.39 -13.81 -12.12
C THR A 152 7.90 -13.19 -13.43
N PRO A 153 8.76 -13.04 -14.46
CA PRO A 153 8.34 -12.48 -15.74
C PRO A 153 7.40 -13.45 -16.45
N LEU A 154 6.16 -13.04 -16.62
CA LEU A 154 5.16 -13.76 -17.42
C LEU A 154 4.99 -13.10 -18.80
N PRO A 155 4.76 -13.88 -19.88
CA PRO A 155 4.64 -13.33 -21.22
C PRO A 155 3.48 -12.31 -21.32
N SER A 156 3.79 -11.10 -21.79
CA SER A 156 2.82 -10.03 -22.04
C SER A 156 2.09 -9.48 -20.80
N THR A 157 2.57 -9.80 -19.60
CA THR A 157 2.05 -9.22 -18.34
C THR A 157 3.16 -8.43 -17.64
N PRO A 158 2.83 -7.30 -17.00
CA PRO A 158 3.81 -6.52 -16.27
C PRO A 158 4.24 -7.23 -14.99
N LEU A 159 5.46 -6.92 -14.54
CA LEU A 159 6.00 -7.39 -13.26
C LEU A 159 5.25 -6.83 -12.06
N MET A 160 4.55 -5.72 -12.22
CA MET A 160 3.69 -5.14 -11.20
C MET A 160 2.35 -4.78 -11.84
N GLN A 161 1.27 -5.36 -11.31
CA GLN A 161 -0.08 -5.15 -11.83
C GLN A 161 -0.70 -3.91 -11.20
N ALA A 162 -0.61 -3.78 -9.88
CA ALA A 162 -1.20 -2.69 -9.12
C ALA A 162 -0.34 -2.37 -7.88
N VAL A 163 -0.55 -1.17 -7.34
CA VAL A 163 -0.05 -0.80 -6.00
C VAL A 163 -1.26 -0.47 -5.14
N PHE A 164 -1.45 -1.25 -4.09
CA PHE A 164 -2.53 -1.07 -3.13
C PHE A 164 -2.07 -0.26 -1.91
N ALA A 165 -3.06 0.28 -1.19
CA ALA A 165 -2.93 0.80 0.16
C ALA A 165 -4.21 0.50 0.92
N GLU A 166 -4.12 0.43 2.24
CA GLU A 166 -5.24 0.18 3.13
C GLU A 166 -5.47 1.39 4.03
N THR A 167 -6.73 1.63 4.38
CA THR A 167 -7.05 2.64 5.39
C THR A 167 -8.35 2.31 6.10
N ASN A 168 -8.49 2.77 7.34
CA ASN A 168 -9.69 2.61 8.13
C ASN A 168 -10.89 3.25 7.42
N THR A 169 -12.04 2.61 7.54
CA THR A 169 -13.34 3.24 7.31
C THR A 169 -13.56 4.36 8.33
N ALA A 170 -14.55 5.21 8.10
CA ALA A 170 -14.98 6.18 9.12
C ALA A 170 -15.62 5.50 10.35
N ALA A 171 -15.97 4.22 10.26
CA ALA A 171 -16.64 3.46 11.31
C ALA A 171 -15.68 2.69 12.24
N ALA A 172 -14.38 2.65 11.93
CA ALA A 172 -13.42 1.74 12.56
C ALA A 172 -13.20 1.91 14.08
N GLY A 173 -13.75 2.97 14.68
CA GLY A 173 -13.77 3.22 16.12
C GLY A 173 -12.41 3.46 16.79
N ASP A 174 -11.32 3.11 16.12
CA ASP A 174 -9.94 3.21 16.59
C ASP A 174 -9.33 4.60 16.35
N VAL A 175 -9.98 5.40 15.50
CA VAL A 175 -9.65 6.78 15.17
C VAL A 175 -10.91 7.64 15.11
N THR A 176 -10.76 8.94 15.34
CA THR A 176 -11.87 9.87 15.13
C THR A 176 -12.26 9.93 13.64
N PRO A 177 -13.54 10.15 13.29
CA PRO A 177 -13.96 10.34 11.91
C PRO A 177 -13.18 11.44 11.18
N GLU A 178 -12.78 12.49 11.89
CA GLU A 178 -11.97 13.59 11.36
C GLU A 178 -10.56 13.12 10.94
N GLN A 179 -9.90 12.30 11.78
CA GLN A 179 -8.60 11.70 11.44
C GLN A 179 -8.71 10.72 10.28
N SER A 180 -9.75 9.87 10.26
CA SER A 180 -10.02 8.96 9.15
C SER A 180 -10.17 9.74 7.83
N LEU A 181 -10.95 10.83 7.85
CA LEU A 181 -11.10 11.72 6.69
C LEU A 181 -9.78 12.38 6.26
N LEU A 182 -8.92 12.77 7.21
CA LEU A 182 -7.59 13.31 6.90
C LEU A 182 -6.68 12.27 6.24
N ARG A 183 -6.72 11.01 6.70
CA ARG A 183 -6.00 9.89 6.07
C ARG A 183 -6.49 9.66 4.65
N HIS A 184 -7.82 9.61 4.46
CA HIS A 184 -8.42 9.44 3.13
C HIS A 184 -8.01 10.56 2.17
N LYS A 185 -8.09 11.83 2.61
CA LYS A 185 -7.65 12.98 1.82
C LYS A 185 -6.17 12.92 1.48
N SER A 186 -5.33 12.50 2.43
CA SER A 186 -3.89 12.37 2.22
C SER A 186 -3.58 11.32 1.16
N LEU A 187 -4.18 10.12 1.25
CA LEU A 187 -4.01 9.06 0.27
C LEU A 187 -4.60 9.44 -1.10
N TYR A 188 -5.76 10.10 -1.15
CA TYR A 188 -6.32 10.60 -2.40
C TYR A 188 -5.38 11.58 -3.11
N ASN A 189 -4.76 12.50 -2.35
CA ASN A 189 -3.79 13.47 -2.86
C ASN A 189 -2.47 12.82 -3.31
N LEU A 190 -2.11 11.67 -2.73
CA LEU A 190 -1.00 10.84 -3.22
C LEU A 190 -1.37 10.05 -4.49
N GLY A 191 -2.64 10.05 -4.90
CA GLY A 191 -3.10 9.38 -6.11
C GLY A 191 -3.84 8.06 -5.86
N TYR A 192 -4.20 7.74 -4.63
CA TYR A 192 -4.98 6.53 -4.35
C TYR A 192 -6.47 6.74 -4.61
N ARG A 193 -7.15 5.67 -5.03
CA ARG A 193 -8.58 5.62 -5.37
C ARG A 193 -9.21 4.38 -4.74
N LEU A 194 -10.46 4.50 -4.29
CA LEU A 194 -11.18 3.39 -3.68
C LEU A 194 -11.47 2.30 -4.71
N VAL A 195 -11.12 1.05 -4.37
CA VAL A 195 -11.56 -0.13 -5.10
C VAL A 195 -12.86 -0.62 -4.48
N ASN A 196 -13.92 -0.74 -5.28
CA ASN A 196 -15.20 -1.29 -4.87
C ASN A 196 -15.10 -2.83 -4.78
N PHE A 197 -14.45 -3.30 -3.72
CA PHE A 197 -14.18 -4.70 -3.44
C PHE A 197 -14.38 -4.96 -1.94
N PRO A 198 -15.01 -6.10 -1.54
CA PRO A 198 -15.30 -6.41 -0.13
C PRO A 198 -14.04 -6.83 0.64
N TYR A 199 -13.07 -5.94 0.72
CA TYR A 199 -11.78 -6.21 1.36
C TYR A 199 -11.92 -6.30 2.88
N ALA A 200 -11.27 -7.30 3.45
CA ALA A 200 -10.93 -7.35 4.86
C ALA A 200 -9.49 -7.84 4.95
N GLN A 201 -8.72 -7.24 5.86
CA GLN A 201 -7.34 -7.67 6.07
C GLN A 201 -7.35 -9.06 6.70
N PRO A 202 -6.57 -10.01 6.16
CA PRO A 202 -6.40 -11.32 6.76
C PRO A 202 -5.97 -11.25 8.23
N PRO A 203 -6.29 -12.27 9.05
CA PRO A 203 -5.85 -12.31 10.44
C PRO A 203 -4.32 -12.28 10.49
N LEU A 204 -3.77 -11.52 11.43
CA LEU A 204 -2.31 -11.46 11.65
C LEU A 204 -1.81 -12.58 12.58
N SER A 205 -2.68 -13.51 12.97
CA SER A 205 -2.36 -14.62 13.87
C SER A 205 -3.08 -15.90 13.46
N THR A 206 -2.50 -17.04 13.80
CA THR A 206 -3.07 -18.37 13.58
C THR A 206 -4.07 -18.80 14.66
N GLU A 207 -4.24 -17.99 15.73
CA GLU A 207 -5.12 -18.32 16.86
C GLU A 207 -6.61 -18.22 16.48
N ASP A 208 -6.97 -17.28 15.59
CA ASP A 208 -8.35 -17.06 15.11
C ASP A 208 -8.37 -16.66 13.63
N VAL A 209 -8.84 -17.57 12.77
CA VAL A 209 -8.95 -17.35 11.32
C VAL A 209 -10.04 -16.36 10.93
N ASP A 210 -10.99 -16.09 11.81
CA ASP A 210 -12.06 -15.13 11.61
C ASP A 210 -11.72 -13.75 12.21
N ALA A 211 -10.58 -13.60 12.90
CA ALA A 211 -10.11 -12.33 13.47
C ALA A 211 -9.53 -11.37 12.41
N SER A 212 -10.16 -11.30 11.26
CA SER A 212 -9.87 -10.32 10.20
C SER A 212 -10.27 -8.91 10.62
N PHE A 213 -9.54 -7.90 10.13
CA PHE A 213 -9.94 -6.50 10.29
C PHE A 213 -10.80 -6.07 9.11
N ASP A 214 -12.10 -5.96 9.32
CA ASP A 214 -13.07 -5.63 8.28
C ASP A 214 -13.39 -4.13 8.19
N GLU A 215 -12.95 -3.33 9.15
CA GLU A 215 -13.17 -1.89 9.13
C GLU A 215 -12.14 -1.14 8.28
N LEU A 216 -11.60 -1.81 7.26
CA LEU A 216 -10.65 -1.28 6.28
C LEU A 216 -11.29 -1.22 4.88
N VAL A 217 -10.82 -0.27 4.07
CA VAL A 217 -11.08 -0.20 2.63
C VAL A 217 -9.79 -0.42 1.84
N LEU A 218 -9.92 -1.03 0.66
CA LEU A 218 -8.81 -1.23 -0.26
C LEU A 218 -8.75 -0.08 -1.27
N LEU A 219 -7.55 0.50 -1.40
CA LEU A 219 -7.29 1.58 -2.34
C LEU A 219 -6.25 1.13 -3.36
N VAL A 220 -6.34 1.61 -4.59
CA VAL A 220 -5.34 1.42 -5.64
C VAL A 220 -4.70 2.75 -6.03
N TYR A 221 -3.39 2.74 -6.26
CA TYR A 221 -2.70 3.88 -6.86
C TYR A 221 -3.14 4.10 -8.31
N PHE A 222 -3.80 5.22 -8.53
CA PHE A 222 -4.27 5.71 -9.82
C PHE A 222 -4.18 7.24 -9.82
N PRO A 223 -3.02 7.83 -10.17
CA PRO A 223 -2.72 9.25 -9.99
C PRO A 223 -3.47 10.19 -10.95
N PHE A 224 -4.52 9.69 -11.60
CA PHE A 224 -5.29 10.41 -12.61
C PHE A 224 -6.65 10.82 -12.06
N THR A 225 -7.15 11.95 -12.54
CA THR A 225 -8.51 12.42 -12.31
C THR A 225 -9.32 12.24 -13.59
N SER A 226 -10.64 12.30 -13.50
CA SER A 226 -11.54 12.20 -14.67
C SER A 226 -11.20 13.23 -15.75
N ASP A 227 -10.75 14.43 -15.36
CA ASP A 227 -10.33 15.49 -16.27
C ASP A 227 -8.95 15.24 -16.91
N SER A 228 -8.10 14.42 -16.29
CA SER A 228 -6.74 14.13 -16.79
C SER A 228 -6.66 12.87 -17.65
N LEU A 229 -7.77 12.15 -17.83
CA LEU A 229 -7.76 10.92 -18.62
C LEU A 229 -7.65 11.23 -20.13
N PRO A 230 -6.73 10.56 -20.84
CA PRO A 230 -6.62 10.73 -22.29
C PRO A 230 -7.94 10.26 -22.92
N LEU A 231 -8.59 11.17 -23.64
CA LEU A 231 -9.77 10.84 -24.44
C LEU A 231 -9.32 9.91 -25.57
N SER A 232 -9.99 8.78 -25.74
CA SER A 232 -9.69 7.70 -26.70
C SER A 232 -9.81 8.09 -28.18
N ASN A 233 -9.74 9.37 -28.53
CA ASN A 233 -9.74 9.81 -29.91
C ASN A 233 -8.33 9.63 -30.48
N GLU A 234 -8.20 8.71 -31.44
CA GLU A 234 -7.01 8.54 -32.32
C GLU A 234 -6.59 9.84 -33.08
N GLU A 235 -7.30 10.96 -32.89
CA GLU A 235 -7.11 12.21 -33.62
C GLU A 235 -6.52 13.39 -32.82
N GLN A 236 -5.94 13.19 -31.63
CA GLN A 236 -5.19 14.28 -30.97
C GLN A 236 -3.70 14.26 -31.31
N GLN A 237 -3.40 14.43 -32.60
CA GLN A 237 -2.16 15.08 -33.01
C GLN A 237 -2.26 16.57 -32.63
N SER A 238 -1.41 17.04 -31.72
CA SER A 238 -1.17 18.47 -31.40
C SER A 238 -1.82 19.05 -30.14
N THR A 239 -1.61 18.43 -28.98
CA THR A 239 -1.34 19.22 -27.76
C THR A 239 -0.06 18.72 -27.10
N VAL A 240 1.00 19.55 -27.17
CA VAL A 240 2.40 19.25 -26.77
C VAL A 240 2.59 19.34 -25.24
N TYR A 241 1.62 18.85 -24.46
CA TYR A 241 1.74 18.77 -23.00
C TYR A 241 1.94 17.31 -22.59
N ASP A 242 3.14 17.03 -22.07
CA ASP A 242 3.62 15.90 -21.23
C ASP A 242 2.85 14.56 -21.23
N ASP A 243 2.22 14.17 -22.33
CA ASP A 243 1.42 12.95 -22.48
C ASP A 243 2.30 11.69 -22.31
N THR A 244 3.59 11.84 -22.59
CA THR A 244 4.57 10.76 -22.46
C THR A 244 4.72 10.29 -21.01
N THR A 245 4.72 11.19 -20.02
CA THR A 245 4.91 10.81 -18.60
C THR A 245 3.67 10.17 -18.02
N THR A 246 2.48 10.68 -18.38
CA THR A 246 1.18 10.09 -17.99
C THR A 246 1.02 8.68 -18.54
N VAL A 247 1.21 8.50 -19.85
CA VAL A 247 1.10 7.17 -20.48
C VAL A 247 2.14 6.20 -19.91
N GLN A 248 3.36 6.66 -19.62
CA GLN A 248 4.38 5.82 -18.97
C GLN A 248 3.96 5.40 -17.57
N THR A 249 3.47 6.33 -16.74
CA THR A 249 2.97 6.02 -15.39
C THR A 249 1.79 5.06 -15.43
N MET A 250 0.84 5.23 -16.35
CA MET A 250 -0.27 4.29 -16.56
C MET A 250 0.23 2.90 -16.92
N LYS A 251 1.16 2.80 -17.88
CA LYS A 251 1.75 1.51 -18.26
C LYS A 251 2.50 0.83 -17.11
N ARG A 252 3.13 1.63 -16.24
CA ARG A 252 3.91 1.15 -15.09
C ARG A 252 3.04 0.60 -13.96
N PHE A 253 2.05 1.36 -13.51
CA PHE A 253 1.31 1.06 -12.27
C PHE A 253 -0.18 0.75 -12.47
N CYS A 254 -0.71 1.05 -13.66
CA CYS A 254 -2.14 0.94 -13.97
C CYS A 254 -2.36 0.19 -15.28
N SER A 255 -1.53 -0.83 -15.55
CA SER A 255 -1.60 -1.64 -16.77
C SER A 255 -2.95 -2.34 -16.97
N TRP A 256 -3.67 -2.56 -15.87
CA TRP A 256 -5.04 -3.07 -15.83
C TRP A 256 -6.06 -2.08 -16.40
N TYR A 257 -5.77 -0.78 -16.42
CA TYR A 257 -6.68 0.23 -16.93
C TYR A 257 -6.82 0.06 -18.45
N LYS A 258 -8.02 -0.35 -18.86
CA LYS A 258 -8.43 -0.35 -20.26
C LYS A 258 -9.25 0.90 -20.52
N SER A 259 -8.77 1.74 -21.43
CA SER A 259 -9.57 2.88 -21.91
C SER A 259 -10.82 2.32 -22.59
N GLN A 260 -11.98 2.44 -21.94
CA GLN A 260 -13.22 1.98 -22.53
C GLN A 260 -13.75 3.00 -23.54
N SER A 261 -14.16 2.50 -24.70
CA SER A 261 -14.94 3.24 -25.68
C SER A 261 -16.31 3.55 -25.07
N LYS A 262 -16.56 4.83 -24.80
CA LYS A 262 -17.69 5.37 -24.04
C LYS A 262 -19.07 4.91 -24.53
N ASP A 263 -19.84 4.32 -23.63
CA ASP A 263 -21.17 4.84 -23.32
C ASP A 263 -21.03 5.87 -22.18
N ASN A 264 -21.56 7.07 -22.40
CA ASN A 264 -21.03 8.34 -21.87
C ASN A 264 -21.50 8.71 -20.44
N ASN A 265 -22.06 7.78 -19.66
CA ASN A 265 -22.90 8.17 -18.52
C ASN A 265 -22.25 8.11 -17.14
N ASN A 266 -21.10 7.46 -16.95
CA ASN A 266 -20.43 7.47 -15.65
C ASN A 266 -18.94 7.84 -15.81
N ARG A 267 -18.61 9.11 -15.53
CA ARG A 267 -17.22 9.62 -15.60
C ARG A 267 -16.46 9.46 -14.29
N ASP A 268 -17.12 8.89 -13.28
CA ASP A 268 -16.64 8.93 -11.90
C ASP A 268 -16.02 7.59 -11.47
N THR A 269 -15.99 6.60 -12.35
CA THR A 269 -15.35 5.29 -12.10
C THR A 269 -14.51 4.85 -13.29
N VAL A 270 -13.50 4.03 -13.00
CA VAL A 270 -12.76 3.22 -13.99
C VAL A 270 -12.83 1.76 -13.58
N GLN A 271 -12.56 0.84 -14.49
CA GLN A 271 -12.71 -0.60 -14.23
C GLN A 271 -11.37 -1.31 -14.12
N MET A 272 -11.26 -2.15 -13.09
CA MET A 272 -10.13 -3.04 -12.80
C MET A 272 -10.62 -4.48 -12.92
N ASP A 273 -9.77 -5.40 -13.40
CA ASP A 273 -10.09 -6.83 -13.35
C ASP A 273 -10.18 -7.28 -11.89
N VAL A 274 -11.33 -7.86 -11.49
CA VAL A 274 -11.60 -8.30 -10.12
C VAL A 274 -10.63 -9.40 -9.67
N SER A 275 -9.98 -10.10 -10.60
CA SER A 275 -8.92 -11.05 -10.22
C SER A 275 -7.76 -10.34 -9.53
N ILE A 276 -7.42 -9.09 -9.88
CA ILE A 276 -6.25 -8.40 -9.31
C ILE A 276 -6.38 -8.21 -7.78
N PRO A 277 -7.45 -7.59 -7.24
CA PRO A 277 -7.60 -7.48 -5.79
C PRO A 277 -7.87 -8.83 -5.12
N PHE A 278 -8.47 -9.81 -5.83
CA PHE A 278 -8.70 -11.13 -5.26
C PHE A 278 -7.40 -11.94 -5.13
N ASP A 279 -6.59 -12.02 -6.18
CA ASP A 279 -5.29 -12.70 -6.18
C ASP A 279 -4.37 -12.09 -5.12
N TYR A 280 -4.44 -10.76 -4.91
CA TYR A 280 -3.76 -10.09 -3.79
C TYR A 280 -4.20 -10.61 -2.42
N VAL A 281 -5.50 -10.77 -2.18
CA VAL A 281 -6.00 -11.34 -0.92
C VAL A 281 -5.48 -12.76 -0.72
N GLU A 282 -5.50 -13.60 -1.75
CA GLU A 282 -4.95 -14.97 -1.68
C GLU A 282 -3.46 -14.96 -1.34
N ASP A 283 -2.68 -14.11 -2.01
CA ASP A 283 -1.25 -13.96 -1.79
C ASP A 283 -0.95 -13.41 -0.37
N PHE A 284 -1.78 -12.50 0.14
CA PHE A 284 -1.69 -12.03 1.52
C PHE A 284 -1.90 -13.19 2.50
N TYR A 285 -2.99 -13.95 2.36
CA TYR A 285 -3.25 -15.11 3.21
C TYR A 285 -2.07 -16.09 3.17
N ASN A 286 -1.55 -16.42 1.98
CA ASN A 286 -0.39 -17.29 1.83
C ASN A 286 0.88 -16.69 2.48
N SER A 287 1.06 -15.37 2.45
CA SER A 287 2.19 -14.72 3.12
C SER A 287 2.12 -14.82 4.66
N VAL A 288 0.92 -14.89 5.24
CA VAL A 288 0.72 -14.99 6.69
C VAL A 288 0.73 -16.43 7.17
N PHE A 289 -0.01 -17.30 6.48
CA PHE A 289 -0.22 -18.70 6.86
C PHE A 289 0.84 -19.63 6.27
N GLY A 290 1.68 -19.12 5.38
CA GLY A 290 2.67 -19.88 4.63
C GLY A 290 2.12 -20.33 3.28
N TYR A 291 2.97 -20.28 2.26
CA TYR A 291 2.67 -20.87 0.96
C TYR A 291 2.60 -22.39 1.10
N GLU A 292 1.60 -23.02 0.47
CA GLU A 292 1.49 -24.48 0.40
C GLU A 292 2.68 -25.06 -0.38
N ASN A 293 3.80 -25.25 0.30
CA ASN A 293 4.91 -25.98 -0.25
C ASN A 293 4.50 -27.45 -0.30
N GLY A 294 4.02 -27.91 -1.46
CA GLY A 294 3.68 -29.31 -1.76
C GLY A 294 4.84 -30.32 -1.63
N ASN A 295 5.89 -29.98 -0.89
CA ASN A 295 7.03 -30.83 -0.61
C ASN A 295 6.90 -31.43 0.79
N ASN A 296 6.75 -32.76 0.81
CA ASN A 296 6.81 -33.68 1.95
C ASN A 296 7.75 -33.23 3.09
N PHE A 297 7.27 -32.42 4.03
CA PHE A 297 7.98 -32.17 5.29
C PHE A 297 7.62 -33.28 6.28
N GLU A 298 8.67 -33.90 6.84
CA GLU A 298 8.59 -34.95 7.84
C GLU A 298 7.78 -34.48 9.08
N GLU A 299 7.01 -35.41 9.67
CA GLU A 299 5.93 -35.26 10.66
C GLU A 299 6.34 -34.71 12.05
N ASP A 300 7.22 -33.71 12.14
CA ASP A 300 7.54 -33.09 13.43
C ASP A 300 6.57 -31.93 13.74
N VAL A 301 5.43 -32.28 14.35
CA VAL A 301 4.51 -31.45 15.17
C VAL A 301 4.52 -29.95 14.86
N VAL A 302 4.23 -29.58 13.62
CA VAL A 302 3.84 -28.21 13.28
C VAL A 302 2.37 -28.09 13.65
N GLU A 303 2.02 -27.18 14.56
CA GLU A 303 0.62 -26.80 14.79
C GLU A 303 -0.04 -26.60 13.43
N SER A 304 -1.15 -27.31 13.18
CA SER A 304 -1.82 -27.32 11.88
C SER A 304 -2.10 -25.88 11.46
N ILE A 305 -1.47 -25.43 10.36
CA ILE A 305 -1.75 -24.15 9.75
C ILE A 305 -3.27 -24.09 9.51
N PRO A 306 -3.98 -23.09 10.05
CA PRO A 306 -5.41 -22.99 9.87
C PRO A 306 -5.78 -22.85 8.39
N ASP A 307 -6.83 -23.56 7.95
CA ASP A 307 -7.36 -23.41 6.60
C ASP A 307 -8.16 -22.11 6.48
N TYR A 308 -7.50 -21.07 5.97
CA TYR A 308 -8.10 -19.75 5.82
C TYR A 308 -9.22 -19.69 4.77
N HIS A 309 -9.38 -20.70 3.90
CA HIS A 309 -10.49 -20.76 2.94
C HIS A 309 -11.85 -20.89 3.65
N THR A 310 -11.83 -21.32 4.91
CA THR A 310 -13.00 -21.39 5.78
C THR A 310 -13.38 -20.04 6.40
N ALA A 311 -12.49 -19.04 6.36
CA ALA A 311 -12.73 -17.72 6.94
C ALA A 311 -13.89 -17.00 6.24
N LYS A 312 -14.75 -16.33 7.02
CA LYS A 312 -15.96 -15.68 6.49
C LYS A 312 -15.67 -14.65 5.39
N TYR A 313 -14.60 -13.87 5.54
CA TYR A 313 -14.24 -12.84 4.56
C TYR A 313 -13.64 -13.40 3.30
N TYR A 314 -12.82 -14.44 3.41
CA TYR A 314 -12.34 -15.15 2.23
C TYR A 314 -13.52 -15.66 1.39
N GLN A 315 -14.53 -16.27 2.05
CA GLN A 315 -15.73 -16.73 1.36
C GLN A 315 -16.52 -15.58 0.69
N LEU A 316 -16.64 -14.43 1.35
CA LEU A 316 -17.31 -13.24 0.79
C LEU A 316 -16.57 -12.71 -0.45
N ALA A 317 -15.24 -12.53 -0.35
CA ALA A 317 -14.41 -12.06 -1.45
C ALA A 317 -14.42 -13.05 -2.62
N HIS A 318 -14.30 -14.34 -2.35
CA HIS A 318 -14.35 -15.40 -3.35
C HIS A 318 -15.73 -15.47 -4.03
N TRP A 319 -16.82 -15.39 -3.28
CA TRP A 319 -18.18 -15.31 -3.83
C TRP A 319 -18.34 -14.09 -4.73
N PHE A 320 -17.93 -12.90 -4.26
CA PHE A 320 -18.03 -11.66 -5.01
C PHE A 320 -17.28 -11.74 -6.35
N THR A 321 -16.03 -12.22 -6.33
CA THR A 321 -15.21 -12.48 -7.51
C THR A 321 -15.90 -13.44 -8.48
N ARG A 322 -16.48 -14.54 -7.98
CA ARG A 322 -17.21 -15.51 -8.80
C ARG A 322 -18.48 -14.93 -9.43
N VAL A 323 -19.24 -14.15 -8.68
CA VAL A 323 -20.46 -13.50 -9.18
C VAL A 323 -20.11 -12.52 -10.29
N LEU A 324 -19.10 -11.67 -10.10
CA LEU A 324 -18.68 -10.73 -11.14
C LEU A 324 -18.17 -11.45 -12.40
N LYS A 325 -17.36 -12.50 -12.26
CA LYS A 325 -16.88 -13.32 -13.40
C LYS A 325 -18.01 -14.09 -14.10
N GLY A 326 -19.05 -14.49 -13.39
CA GLY A 326 -20.20 -15.22 -13.94
C GLY A 326 -21.29 -14.31 -14.53
N SER A 327 -21.28 -13.03 -14.18
CA SER A 327 -22.23 -12.04 -14.69
C SER A 327 -21.76 -11.41 -16.00
N SER A 328 -22.61 -10.62 -16.65
CA SER A 328 -22.26 -9.87 -17.86
C SER A 328 -21.25 -8.73 -17.65
N SER A 329 -20.70 -8.57 -16.43
CA SER A 329 -19.76 -7.50 -16.08
C SER A 329 -18.30 -7.82 -16.42
N ASP A 330 -18.04 -8.89 -17.18
CA ASP A 330 -16.70 -9.33 -17.60
C ASP A 330 -15.69 -9.51 -16.43
N GLY A 331 -16.17 -9.68 -15.19
CA GLY A 331 -15.30 -9.79 -14.02
C GLY A 331 -14.62 -8.48 -13.64
N LEU A 332 -15.29 -7.34 -13.76
CA LEU A 332 -14.71 -6.02 -13.48
C LEU A 332 -15.18 -5.46 -12.13
N ALA A 333 -14.24 -4.90 -11.36
CA ALA A 333 -14.47 -4.12 -10.15
C ALA A 333 -14.32 -2.62 -10.46
N ASP A 334 -15.20 -1.80 -9.87
CA ASP A 334 -15.15 -0.35 -10.04
C ASP A 334 -14.06 0.28 -9.15
N VAL A 335 -13.31 1.20 -9.72
CA VAL A 335 -12.35 2.06 -9.02
C VAL A 335 -12.89 3.48 -9.07
N SER A 336 -13.24 4.03 -7.89
CA SER A 336 -13.87 5.33 -7.77
C SER A 336 -12.86 6.47 -7.97
N LEU A 337 -13.12 7.33 -8.95
CA LEU A 337 -12.37 8.58 -9.15
C LEU A 337 -12.83 9.69 -8.21
N ASN A 338 -13.96 9.49 -7.53
CA ASN A 338 -14.49 10.45 -6.57
C ASN A 338 -13.55 10.61 -5.37
N GLY A 339 -13.50 11.84 -4.88
CA GLY A 339 -12.79 12.17 -3.66
C GLY A 339 -13.46 11.56 -2.42
N PRO A 340 -12.74 11.56 -1.29
CA PRO A 340 -13.26 11.07 -0.02
C PRO A 340 -14.39 11.95 0.57
N PRO A 341 -15.16 11.47 1.56
CA PRO A 341 -14.97 10.21 2.29
C PRO A 341 -15.31 8.99 1.44
N TRP A 342 -14.54 7.92 1.64
CA TRP A 342 -14.81 6.64 1.00
C TRP A 342 -15.77 5.81 1.85
N GLU A 343 -16.75 5.23 1.19
CA GLU A 343 -17.73 4.34 1.81
C GLU A 343 -17.38 2.89 1.49
N ASP A 344 -17.57 2.03 2.48
CA ASP A 344 -17.34 0.60 2.35
C ASP A 344 -18.52 -0.07 1.62
N CYS A 345 -18.23 -1.06 0.79
CA CYS A 345 -19.23 -1.81 0.05
C CYS A 345 -19.72 -3.07 0.77
N LYS A 346 -19.03 -3.48 1.85
CA LYS A 346 -19.26 -4.77 2.49
C LYS A 346 -20.68 -4.97 3.01
N ASP A 347 -21.31 -3.94 3.57
CA ASP A 347 -22.66 -4.08 4.15
C ASP A 347 -23.73 -4.39 3.09
N ALA A 348 -23.64 -3.74 1.93
CA ALA A 348 -24.51 -4.05 0.80
C ALA A 348 -24.28 -5.50 0.32
N LEU A 349 -23.01 -5.90 0.16
CA LEU A 349 -22.64 -7.22 -0.35
C LEU A 349 -22.97 -8.36 0.63
N ARG A 350 -22.88 -8.14 1.94
CA ARG A 350 -23.29 -9.14 2.97
C ARG A 350 -24.77 -9.45 2.89
N LEU A 351 -25.62 -8.47 2.58
CA LEU A 351 -27.06 -8.69 2.38
C LEU A 351 -27.31 -9.54 1.13
N GLU A 352 -26.59 -9.25 0.05
CA GLU A 352 -26.68 -10.02 -1.19
C GLU A 352 -26.22 -11.47 -1.03
N LEU A 353 -25.08 -11.69 -0.34
CA LEU A 353 -24.56 -13.03 -0.05
C LEU A 353 -25.57 -13.88 0.74
N LYS A 354 -26.19 -13.31 1.78
CA LYS A 354 -27.22 -14.01 2.55
C LYS A 354 -28.42 -14.39 1.70
N GLY A 355 -28.87 -13.49 0.82
CA GLY A 355 -29.93 -13.77 -0.13
C GLY A 355 -29.58 -14.90 -1.10
N TRP A 356 -28.33 -14.92 -1.58
CA TRP A 356 -27.81 -15.97 -2.46
C TRP A 356 -27.72 -17.33 -1.77
N GLN A 357 -27.22 -17.38 -0.53
CA GLN A 357 -27.15 -18.62 0.26
C GLN A 357 -28.54 -19.23 0.46
N HIS A 358 -29.53 -18.41 0.86
CA HIS A 358 -30.91 -18.88 1.03
C HIS A 358 -31.59 -19.36 -0.25
N ALA A 359 -31.15 -18.92 -1.43
CA ALA A 359 -31.74 -19.32 -2.71
C ALA A 359 -31.16 -20.64 -3.24
N ASN A 360 -30.01 -21.09 -2.74
CA ASN A 360 -29.30 -22.29 -3.19
C ASN A 360 -29.27 -23.42 -2.16
N ASP A 361 -29.84 -23.21 -0.96
CA ASP A 361 -30.22 -24.23 0.02
C ASP A 361 -31.62 -24.79 -0.29
#